data_AF-F4CT47-F1
#
_entry.id   AF-F4CT47-F1
#
_cell.length_a   1.000
_cell.length_b   1.000
_cell.length_c   1.000
_cell.angle_alpha   90.00
_cell.angle_beta   90.00
_cell.angle_gamma   90.00
#
_symmetry.space_group_name_H-M   'P 1'
#
loop_
_entity.id
_entity.type
_entity.pdbx_description
1 polymer ?
#
loop_
_entity_poly.entity_id
_entity_poly.type
_entity_poly.pdbx_seq_one_letter_code
_entity_poly.pdbx_strand_id
1 'polypeptide(L)'
;MPNSSIKDEKTYEEIRKQGASKEKAARIANASANEGRKKVSSRGGRSGSYEDMTKGELYDRAKKVGIDGRSSMSKKELVDALRNH
;
A
#
# COMPACT_ATOMS: atom_id res chain seq x y z
N MET A 1 -27.18 8.97 13.02
CA MET A 1 -27.44 9.39 11.63
C MET A 1 -26.63 8.49 10.72
N PRO A 2 -27.21 7.87 9.67
CA PRO A 2 -26.44 6.96 8.82
C PRO A 2 -25.55 7.82 7.91
N ASN A 3 -24.26 7.92 8.24
CA ASN A 3 -23.31 8.62 7.38
C ASN A 3 -23.06 7.75 6.15
N SER A 4 -23.95 7.90 5.17
CA SER A 4 -24.07 7.17 3.91
C SER A 4 -22.94 7.48 2.92
N SER A 5 -21.70 7.48 3.40
CA SER A 5 -20.52 7.84 2.61
C SER A 5 -19.67 6.62 2.24
N ILE A 6 -20.03 5.42 2.68
CA ILE A 6 -19.33 4.17 2.36
C ILE A 6 -20.26 3.33 1.48
N LYS A 7 -19.92 3.24 0.20
CA LYS A 7 -20.73 2.54 -0.81
C LYS A 7 -20.61 1.01 -0.73
N ASP A 8 -19.53 0.50 -0.15
CA ASP A 8 -19.29 -0.93 0.04
C ASP A 8 -18.88 -1.21 1.50
N GLU A 9 -19.87 -1.34 2.38
CA GLU A 9 -19.65 -1.55 3.82
C GLU A 9 -18.89 -2.84 4.12
N LYS A 10 -19.15 -3.91 3.36
CA LYS A 10 -18.45 -5.19 3.52
C LYS A 10 -16.95 -5.05 3.29
N THR A 11 -16.57 -4.38 2.20
CA THR A 11 -15.16 -4.10 1.89
C THR A 11 -14.52 -3.18 2.94
N TYR A 12 -15.28 -2.20 3.44
CA TYR A 12 -14.81 -1.33 4.52
C TYR A 12 -14.49 -2.12 5.79
N GLU A 13 -15.39 -3.00 6.23
CA GLU A 13 -15.18 -3.84 7.42
C GLU A 13 -14.01 -4.80 7.25
N GLU A 14 -13.87 -5.45 6.09
CA GLU A 14 -12.73 -6.34 5.81
C GLU A 14 -11.41 -5.59 5.90
N ILE A 15 -11.34 -4.38 5.34
CA ILE A 15 -10.13 -3.55 5.37
C ILE A 15 -9.86 -3.03 6.80
N ARG A 16 -10.90 -2.75 7.59
CA ARG A 16 -10.77 -2.42 9.02
C ARG A 16 -10.23 -3.60 9.83
N LYS A 17 -10.70 -4.82 9.56
CA LYS A 17 -10.21 -6.07 10.19
C LYS A 17 -8.75 -6.35 9.83
N GLN A 18 -8.31 -5.95 8.64
CA GLN A 18 -6.90 -6.01 8.22
C GLN A 18 -6.02 -4.92 8.88
N GLY A 19 -6.56 -4.11 9.80
CA GLY A 19 -5.79 -3.11 10.54
C GLY A 19 -5.67 -1.75 9.84
N ALA A 20 -6.35 -1.53 8.71
CA ALA A 20 -6.32 -0.23 8.05
C ALA A 20 -7.13 0.84 8.81
N SER A 21 -6.71 2.10 8.64
CA SER A 21 -7.42 3.26 9.19
C SER A 21 -8.82 3.41 8.58
N LYS A 22 -9.73 4.05 9.34
CA LYS A 22 -11.12 4.32 8.92
C LYS A 22 -11.19 5.03 7.56
N GLU A 23 -10.31 6.00 7.35
CA GLU A 23 -10.24 6.79 6.12
C GLU A 23 -9.73 5.98 4.91
N LYS A 24 -8.70 5.14 5.13
CA LYS A 24 -8.18 4.23 4.09
C LYS A 24 -9.22 3.19 3.68
N ALA A 25 -9.91 2.62 4.67
CA ALA A 25 -10.98 1.67 4.44
C ALA A 25 -12.14 2.29 3.64
N ALA A 26 -12.59 3.49 4.02
CA ALA A 26 -13.69 4.17 3.33
C ALA A 26 -13.34 4.49 1.87
N ARG A 27 -12.09 4.93 1.60
CA ARG A 27 -11.61 5.21 0.25
C ARG A 27 -11.62 3.97 -0.64
N ILE A 28 -11.09 2.86 -0.14
CA ILE A 28 -11.00 1.61 -0.91
C ILE A 28 -12.37 0.99 -1.13
N ALA A 29 -13.27 1.05 -0.13
CA ALA A 29 -14.66 0.63 -0.25
C ALA A 29 -15.41 1.42 -1.34
N ASN A 30 -15.28 2.75 -1.33
CA ASN A 30 -15.90 3.61 -2.34
C ASN A 30 -15.32 3.40 -3.74
N ALA A 31 -14.00 3.23 -3.84
CA ALA A 31 -13.35 2.90 -5.11
C ALA A 31 -13.80 1.52 -5.63
N SER A 32 -13.94 0.53 -4.75
CA SER A 32 -14.35 -0.83 -5.10
C SER A 32 -15.79 -0.89 -5.59
N ALA A 33 -16.68 -0.07 -5.01
CA ALA A 33 -18.06 0.06 -5.46
C ALA A 33 -18.17 0.71 -6.86
N ASN A 34 -17.33 1.71 -7.16
CA ASN A 34 -17.38 2.42 -8.44
C ASN A 34 -16.64 1.70 -9.58
N GLU A 35 -15.51 1.05 -9.30
CA GLU A 35 -14.62 0.51 -10.33
C GLU A 35 -14.52 -1.03 -10.34
N GLY A 36 -15.17 -1.70 -9.39
CA GLY A 36 -15.16 -3.14 -9.20
C GLY A 36 -13.98 -3.64 -8.36
N ARG A 37 -14.26 -4.55 -7.41
CA ARG A 37 -13.28 -5.10 -6.46
C ARG A 37 -12.02 -5.68 -7.13
N LYS A 38 -12.14 -6.37 -8.27
CA LYS A 38 -10.98 -6.93 -8.99
C LYS A 38 -10.01 -5.84 -9.47
N LYS A 39 -10.54 -4.72 -9.97
CA LYS A 39 -9.71 -3.62 -10.49
C LYS A 39 -9.03 -2.83 -9.37
N VAL A 40 -9.69 -2.72 -8.20
CA VAL A 40 -9.14 -2.04 -7.02
C VAL A 40 -8.14 -2.94 -6.29
N SER A 41 -8.45 -4.22 -6.11
CA SER A 41 -7.53 -5.23 -5.56
C SER A 41 -6.28 -5.37 -6.41
N SER A 42 -6.40 -5.41 -7.75
CA SER A 42 -5.22 -5.42 -8.63
C SER A 42 -4.41 -4.13 -8.56
N ARG A 43 -5.02 -2.95 -8.38
CA ARG A 43 -4.26 -1.71 -8.11
C ARG A 43 -3.58 -1.72 -6.74
N GLY A 44 -4.24 -2.25 -5.71
CA GLY A 44 -3.67 -2.39 -4.36
C GLY A 44 -2.55 -3.43 -4.28
N GLY A 45 -2.64 -4.50 -5.07
CA GLY A 45 -1.61 -5.54 -5.17
C GLY A 45 -0.50 -5.25 -6.19
N ARG A 46 -0.63 -4.20 -7.01
CA ARG A 46 0.36 -3.74 -7.99
C ARG A 46 1.18 -2.54 -7.52
N SER A 47 1.28 -2.32 -6.21
CA SER A 47 2.53 -1.73 -5.71
C SER A 47 3.62 -2.73 -6.07
N GLY A 48 4.24 -2.57 -7.24
CA GLY A 48 5.30 -3.46 -7.73
C GLY A 48 6.21 -3.78 -6.55
N SER A 49 6.29 -5.06 -6.20
CA SER A 49 6.88 -5.43 -4.93
C SER A 49 8.33 -4.96 -4.99
N TYR A 50 8.79 -4.23 -3.98
CA TYR A 50 10.21 -3.89 -3.88
C TYR A 50 11.10 -5.15 -4.00
N GLU A 51 10.54 -6.34 -3.72
CA GLU A 51 11.13 -7.66 -3.97
C GLU A 51 11.56 -7.88 -5.43
N ASP A 52 10.78 -7.35 -6.39
CA ASP A 52 11.01 -7.51 -7.84
C ASP A 52 12.05 -6.53 -8.37
N MET A 53 12.30 -5.43 -7.66
CA MET A 53 13.28 -4.42 -8.05
C MET A 53 14.72 -4.92 -7.84
N THR A 54 15.63 -4.45 -8.67
CA THR A 54 17.07 -4.70 -8.48
C THR A 54 17.61 -3.94 -7.26
N LYS A 55 18.74 -4.38 -6.70
CA LYS A 55 19.38 -3.66 -5.57
C LYS A 55 19.68 -2.20 -5.92
N GLY A 56 20.09 -1.92 -7.16
CA GLY A 56 20.37 -0.56 -7.63
C GLY A 56 19.12 0.33 -7.62
N GLU A 57 18.01 -0.18 -8.16
CA GLU A 57 16.73 0.55 -8.14
C GLU A 57 16.23 0.82 -6.72
N LEU A 58 16.37 -0.16 -5.83
CA LEU A 58 16.02 -0.01 -4.42
C LEU A 58 16.93 1.00 -3.72
N TYR A 59 18.21 1.02 -4.04
CA TYR A 59 19.15 2.00 -3.51
C TYR A 59 18.80 3.42 -3.97
N ASP A 60 18.50 3.61 -5.25
CA ASP A 60 18.10 4.92 -5.78
C ASP A 60 16.75 5.37 -5.21
N ARG A 61 15.82 4.43 -5.01
CA ARG A 61 14.56 4.69 -4.32
C ARG A 61 14.81 5.13 -2.88
N ALA A 62 15.63 4.37 -2.15
CA ALA A 62 16.00 4.67 -0.76
C ALA A 62 16.71 6.03 -0.65
N LYS A 63 17.55 6.40 -1.63
CA LYS A 63 18.17 7.72 -1.72
C LYS A 63 17.14 8.84 -1.94
N LYS A 64 16.16 8.64 -2.81
CA LYS A 64 15.08 9.61 -3.05
C LYS A 64 14.19 9.82 -1.83
N VAL A 65 13.95 8.74 -1.09
CA VAL A 65 13.12 8.74 0.13
C VAL A 65 13.89 9.34 1.32
N GLY A 66 15.22 9.27 1.33
CA GLY A 66 16.06 9.80 2.40
C GLY A 66 16.43 8.78 3.47
N ILE A 67 16.47 7.48 3.11
CA ILE A 67 16.83 6.41 4.05
C ILE A 67 18.34 6.48 4.36
N ASP A 68 18.65 6.62 5.64
CA ASP A 68 20.02 6.58 6.15
C ASP A 68 20.56 5.16 6.25
N GLY A 69 21.88 4.98 6.13
CA GLY A 69 22.51 3.66 6.13
C GLY A 69 22.25 2.81 4.87
N ARG A 70 21.47 3.30 3.90
CA ARG A 70 21.14 2.64 2.61
C ARG A 70 22.34 2.08 1.85
N SER A 71 23.52 2.70 1.97
CA SER A 71 24.76 2.25 1.30
C SER A 71 25.32 0.95 1.86
N SER A 72 25.03 0.65 3.14
CA SER A 72 25.45 -0.57 3.81
C SER A 72 24.39 -1.67 3.72
N MET A 73 23.16 -1.34 3.31
CA MET A 73 22.04 -2.27 3.26
C MET A 73 22.16 -3.27 2.09
N SER A 74 21.78 -4.50 2.36
CA SER A 74 21.49 -5.53 1.37
C SER A 74 20.19 -5.24 0.63
N LYS A 75 19.91 -5.98 -0.45
CA LYS A 75 18.66 -5.85 -1.20
C LYS A 75 17.43 -5.98 -0.27
N LYS A 76 17.44 -6.97 0.62
CA LYS A 76 16.35 -7.23 1.56
C LYS A 76 16.17 -6.08 2.56
N GLU A 77 17.26 -5.59 3.12
CA GLU A 77 17.22 -4.45 4.04
C GLU A 77 16.71 -3.17 3.37
N LEU A 78 17.08 -2.94 2.09
CA LEU A 78 16.53 -1.82 1.32
C LEU A 78 15.02 -1.97 1.09
N VAL A 79 14.55 -3.18 0.78
CA VAL A 79 13.11 -3.48 0.65
C VAL A 79 12.38 -3.17 1.97
N ASP A 80 12.89 -3.68 3.08
CA ASP A 80 12.26 -3.49 4.39
C ASP A 80 12.29 -2.02 4.82
N ALA A 81 13.42 -1.33 4.62
CA ALA A 81 13.51 0.09 4.91
C ALA A 81 12.52 0.90 4.05
N LEU A 82 12.36 0.56 2.76
CA LEU A 82 11.39 1.20 1.88
C LEU A 82 9.92 0.85 2.18
N ARG A 83 9.66 -0.27 2.86
CA ARG A 83 8.31 -0.66 3.32
C ARG A 83 7.93 -0.02 4.65
N ASN A 84 8.91 0.24 5.50
CA ASN A 84 8.71 0.75 6.86
C ASN A 84 8.99 2.26 7.00
N HIS A 85 9.35 2.94 5.91
CA HIS A 85 9.53 4.40 5.83
C HIS A 85 8.25 5.07 5.30
#